data_AF-A0A8T6P177-F1
#
_entry.id   AF-A0A8T6P177-F1
#
_cell.length_a   1.000
_cell.length_b   1.000
_cell.length_c   1.000
_cell.angle_alpha   90.00
_cell.angle_beta   90.00
_cell.angle_gamma   90.00
#
_symmetry.space_group_name_H-M   'P 1'
#
loop_
_entity.id
_entity.type
_entity.pdbx_description
1 polymer ?
#
loop_
_entity_poly.entity_id
_entity_poly.type
_entity_poly.pdbx_seq_one_letter_code
_entity_poly.pdbx_strand_id
1 'polypeptide(L)'
;MPIQVERIANSPIIIATLPAPIDAWQEAPEMFEAIILLRDSIVGFDRYFVIVDASQATLRFSDLVAMLGESRIARQQRREDFPVSLAVVGSGKLVEMGAQATNQPQYGNYGMRLFTSLESAIETIQSELSDALG
;
A
#
# COMPACT_ATOMS: atom_id res chain seq x y z
N MET A 1 -5.58 16.35 7.08
CA MET A 1 -6.13 15.16 7.77
C MET A 1 -5.02 14.12 7.75
N PRO A 2 -4.83 13.28 8.77
CA PRO A 2 -3.81 12.23 8.72
C PRO A 2 -4.17 11.16 7.67
N ILE A 3 -3.18 10.43 7.18
CA ILE A 3 -3.39 9.17 6.44
C ILE A 3 -4.28 8.23 7.27
N GLN A 4 -5.36 7.75 6.66
CA GLN A 4 -6.24 6.78 7.28
C GLN A 4 -5.80 5.38 6.89
N VAL A 5 -5.65 4.49 7.88
CA VAL A 5 -5.31 3.08 7.62
C VAL A 5 -6.37 2.20 8.28
N GLU A 6 -7.02 1.38 7.47
CA GLU A 6 -8.08 0.47 7.93
C GLU A 6 -7.98 -0.90 7.28
N ARG A 7 -8.67 -1.87 7.85
CA ARG A 7 -8.77 -3.23 7.31
C ARG A 7 -10.22 -3.50 6.91
N ILE A 8 -10.42 -4.07 5.72
CA ILE A 8 -11.75 -4.55 5.32
C ILE A 8 -12.17 -5.69 6.25
N ALA A 9 -13.37 -5.59 6.83
CA ALA A 9 -13.90 -6.57 7.78
C ALA A 9 -13.86 -8.00 7.19
N ASN A 10 -13.35 -8.95 7.97
CA ASN A 10 -13.22 -10.37 7.60
C ASN A 10 -12.37 -10.63 6.34
N SER A 11 -11.50 -9.71 5.95
CA SER A 11 -10.65 -9.81 4.76
C SER A 11 -9.18 -9.54 5.12
N PRO A 12 -8.18 -10.07 4.39
CA PRO A 12 -6.77 -9.75 4.60
C PRO A 12 -6.35 -8.50 3.80
N ILE A 13 -7.27 -7.58 3.54
CA ILE A 13 -7.03 -6.36 2.77
C ILE A 13 -6.94 -5.17 3.73
N ILE A 14 -5.82 -4.47 3.68
CA ILE A 14 -5.57 -3.20 4.37
C ILE A 14 -5.63 -2.07 3.34
N ILE A 15 -6.31 -0.98 3.66
CA ILE A 15 -6.42 0.22 2.84
C ILE A 15 -5.73 1.37 3.58
N ALA A 16 -4.84 2.08 2.90
CA ALA A 16 -4.23 3.31 3.36
C ALA A 16 -4.67 4.47 2.44
N THR A 17 -5.51 5.37 2.94
CA THR A 17 -6.07 6.49 2.17
C THR A 17 -5.29 7.76 2.43
N LEU A 18 -4.70 8.32 1.37
CA LEU A 18 -3.87 9.50 1.45
C LEU A 18 -4.72 10.78 1.40
N PRO A 19 -4.50 11.73 2.33
CA PRO A 19 -5.20 12.99 2.36
C PRO A 19 -4.68 13.96 1.29
N ALA A 20 -5.41 15.06 1.08
CA ALA A 20 -4.91 16.24 0.37
C ALA A 20 -5.10 17.51 1.22
N PRO A 21 -4.02 18.24 1.54
CA PRO A 21 -2.60 17.91 1.31
C PRO A 21 -2.10 16.79 2.25
N ILE A 22 -0.94 16.22 1.92
CA ILE A 22 -0.22 15.22 2.72
C ILE A 22 1.18 15.74 3.09
N ASP A 23 1.63 15.46 4.32
CA ASP A 23 3.03 15.58 4.73
C ASP A 23 3.65 14.18 4.89
N ALA A 24 4.14 13.62 3.79
CA ALA A 24 4.65 12.25 3.78
C ALA A 24 5.89 12.04 4.67
N TRP A 25 6.62 13.10 5.05
CA TRP A 25 7.76 12.96 5.96
C TRP A 25 7.34 12.67 7.40
N GLN A 26 6.20 13.22 7.82
CA GLN A 26 5.65 13.01 9.16
C GLN A 26 4.67 11.84 9.17
N GLU A 27 3.85 11.71 8.13
CA GLU A 27 2.72 10.79 8.12
C GLU A 27 3.06 9.38 7.60
N ALA A 28 4.07 9.22 6.73
CA ALA A 28 4.40 7.90 6.19
C ALA A 28 4.90 6.91 7.27
N PRO A 29 5.76 7.28 8.24
CA PRO A 29 6.13 6.38 9.34
C PRO A 29 4.91 5.86 10.10
N GLU A 30 3.98 6.74 10.47
CA GLU A 30 2.75 6.38 11.18
C GLU A 30 1.85 5.45 10.34
N MET A 31 1.71 5.72 9.05
CA MET A 31 0.99 4.85 8.11
C MET A 31 1.61 3.44 8.09
N PHE A 32 2.93 3.35 7.96
CA PHE A 32 3.60 2.04 7.92
C PHE A 32 3.45 1.29 9.24
N GLU A 33 3.57 1.98 10.39
CA GLU A 33 3.31 1.42 11.73
C GLU A 33 1.88 0.88 11.85
N ALA A 34 0.87 1.64 11.41
CA ALA A 34 -0.53 1.21 11.43
C ALA A 34 -0.76 -0.03 10.55
N ILE A 35 -0.14 -0.09 9.36
CA ILE A 35 -0.18 -1.28 8.49
C ILE A 35 0.41 -2.51 9.22
N ILE A 36 1.47 -2.34 10.04
CA ILE A 36 2.05 -3.44 10.84
C ILE A 36 1.04 -3.97 11.84
N LEU A 37 0.45 -3.07 12.62
CA LEU A 37 -0.45 -3.44 13.69
C LEU A 37 -1.69 -4.15 13.13
N LEU A 38 -2.22 -3.66 12.01
CA LEU A 38 -3.34 -4.30 11.33
C LEU A 38 -2.94 -5.65 10.73
N ARG A 39 -1.76 -5.78 10.13
CA ARG A 39 -1.24 -7.06 9.62
C ARG A 39 -1.21 -8.11 10.72
N ASP A 40 -0.71 -7.78 11.91
CA ASP A 40 -0.57 -8.73 13.01
C ASP A 40 -1.93 -9.24 13.54
N SER A 41 -3.02 -8.55 13.20
CA SER A 41 -4.40 -8.98 13.47
C SER A 41 -5.00 -9.91 12.39
N ILE A 42 -4.32 -10.11 11.26
CA ILE A 42 -4.79 -10.95 10.16
C ILE A 42 -4.45 -12.41 10.47
N VAL A 43 -5.43 -13.14 10.99
CA VAL A 43 -5.32 -14.58 11.31
C VAL A 43 -6.13 -15.38 10.30
N GLY A 44 -5.58 -16.54 9.88
CA GLY A 44 -6.25 -17.47 8.97
C GLY A 44 -6.08 -17.18 7.47
N PHE A 45 -5.13 -16.31 7.11
CA PHE A 45 -4.78 -16.01 5.72
C PHE A 45 -3.27 -16.17 5.51
N ASP A 46 -2.88 -16.80 4.40
CA ASP A 46 -1.46 -17.05 4.07
C ASP A 46 -0.77 -15.80 3.50
N ARG A 47 -1.55 -14.80 3.10
CA ARG A 47 -1.07 -13.53 2.52
C ARG A 47 -2.04 -12.39 2.85
N TYR A 48 -1.54 -11.16 2.75
CA TYR A 48 -2.35 -9.95 2.89
C TYR A 48 -2.03 -8.94 1.79
N PHE A 49 -2.96 -8.03 1.57
CA PHE A 49 -2.88 -7.02 0.52
C PHE A 49 -2.91 -5.64 1.15
N VAL A 50 -2.13 -4.72 0.58
CA VAL A 50 -2.14 -3.32 0.97
C VAL A 50 -2.53 -2.50 -0.25
N ILE A 51 -3.62 -1.75 -0.15
CA ILE A 51 -4.07 -0.79 -1.15
C ILE A 51 -3.72 0.60 -0.65
N VAL A 52 -2.90 1.34 -1.40
CA VAL A 52 -2.61 2.75 -1.15
C VAL A 52 -3.53 3.59 -2.04
N ASP A 53 -4.56 4.21 -1.46
CA ASP A 53 -5.49 5.07 -2.18
C ASP A 53 -4.97 6.52 -2.21
N ALA A 54 -4.41 6.90 -3.37
CA ALA A 54 -3.94 8.24 -3.67
C ALA A 54 -4.89 8.97 -4.64
N SER A 55 -6.13 8.49 -4.84
CA SER A 55 -7.07 9.06 -5.81
C SER A 55 -7.44 10.50 -5.53
N GLN A 56 -7.47 10.90 -4.26
CA GLN A 56 -7.74 12.27 -3.82
C GLN A 56 -6.46 13.05 -3.49
N ALA A 57 -5.30 12.39 -3.46
CA ALA A 57 -4.06 12.99 -2.99
C ALA A 57 -3.41 13.88 -4.05
N THR A 58 -2.98 15.07 -3.63
CA THR A 58 -2.07 15.90 -4.44
C THR A 58 -0.64 15.65 -3.95
N LEU A 59 0.09 14.78 -4.63
CA LEU A 59 1.47 14.45 -4.29
C LEU A 59 2.45 15.45 -4.89
N ARG A 60 3.45 15.86 -4.11
CA ARG A 60 4.69 16.47 -4.63
C ARG A 60 5.71 15.37 -4.85
N PHE A 61 6.74 15.67 -5.66
CA PHE A 61 7.85 14.74 -5.86
C PHE A 61 8.57 14.37 -4.54
N SER A 62 8.70 15.35 -3.63
CA SER A 62 9.27 15.10 -2.29
C SER A 62 8.47 14.10 -1.47
N ASP A 63 7.14 14.10 -1.61
CA ASP A 63 6.26 13.20 -0.86
C ASP A 63 6.42 11.76 -1.35
N LEU A 64 6.53 11.59 -2.68
CA LEU A 64 6.85 10.30 -3.28
C LEU A 64 8.21 9.76 -2.79
N VAL A 65 9.25 10.60 -2.77
CA VAL A 65 10.59 10.20 -2.30
C VAL A 65 10.55 9.80 -0.82
N ALA A 66 9.84 10.55 0.02
CA ALA A 66 9.66 10.21 1.44
C ALA A 66 8.98 8.84 1.61
N MET A 67 7.88 8.59 0.90
CA MET A 67 7.17 7.31 0.94
C MET A 67 8.02 6.12 0.47
N LEU A 68 8.83 6.31 -0.60
CA LEU A 68 9.77 5.28 -1.07
C LEU A 68 10.89 5.00 -0.06
N GLY A 69 11.38 6.04 0.61
CA GLY A 69 12.37 5.92 1.68
C GLY A 69 11.83 5.08 2.84
N GLU A 70 10.63 5.42 3.34
CA GLU A 70 10.00 4.70 4.43
C GLU A 70 9.63 3.26 4.06
N SER A 71 9.13 3.03 2.85
CA SER A 71 8.87 1.66 2.35
C SER A 71 10.11 0.77 2.41
N ARG A 72 11.28 1.32 2.09
CA ARG A 72 12.56 0.59 2.18
C ARG A 72 12.96 0.32 3.62
N ILE A 73 12.82 1.30 4.51
CA ILE A 73 13.15 1.14 5.94
C ILE A 73 12.26 0.07 6.57
N ALA A 74 10.94 0.16 6.35
CA ALA A 74 9.96 -0.80 6.83
C ALA A 74 10.31 -2.23 6.37
N ARG A 75 10.79 -2.41 5.14
CA ARG A 75 11.26 -3.71 4.65
C ARG A 75 12.49 -4.22 5.39
N GLN A 76 13.51 -3.38 5.53
CA GLN A 76 14.80 -3.77 6.13
C GLN A 76 14.66 -4.19 7.59
N GLN A 77 13.81 -3.50 8.34
CA GLN A 77 13.57 -3.81 9.75
C GLN A 77 12.91 -5.19 9.96
N ARG A 78 12.33 -5.80 8.92
CA ARG A 78 11.40 -6.93 9.08
C ARG A 78 11.89 -8.27 8.57
N ARG A 79 13.17 -8.38 8.18
CA ARG A 79 13.89 -9.63 7.83
C ARG A 79 12.99 -10.71 7.20
N GLU A 80 12.76 -10.55 5.91
CA GLU A 80 12.27 -11.57 4.97
C GLU A 80 10.79 -11.95 5.15
N ASP A 81 10.12 -12.13 4.01
CA ASP A 81 8.71 -12.49 3.85
C ASP A 81 7.70 -11.41 4.23
N PHE A 82 7.68 -10.36 3.41
CA PHE A 82 6.50 -9.53 3.19
C PHE A 82 5.71 -10.19 2.03
N PRO A 83 4.78 -11.15 2.26
CA PRO A 83 3.89 -11.69 1.22
C PRO A 83 2.82 -10.65 0.86
N VAL A 84 3.28 -9.45 0.55
CA VAL A 84 2.45 -8.30 0.26
C VAL A 84 2.39 -8.11 -1.22
N SER A 85 1.19 -8.31 -1.73
CA SER A 85 0.78 -7.73 -2.99
C SER A 85 0.35 -6.30 -2.71
N LEU A 86 1.15 -5.33 -3.17
CA LEU A 86 0.81 -3.91 -3.10
C LEU A 86 -0.06 -3.51 -4.29
N ALA A 87 -1.07 -2.70 -4.01
CA ALA A 87 -1.85 -2.00 -5.00
C ALA A 87 -1.81 -0.49 -4.70
N VAL A 88 -1.88 0.33 -5.74
CA VAL A 88 -2.03 1.77 -5.61
C VAL A 88 -3.17 2.23 -6.51
N VAL A 89 -3.98 3.15 -6.00
CA VAL A 89 -5.13 3.74 -6.70
C VAL A 89 -4.83 5.21 -6.97
N GLY A 90 -4.98 5.63 -8.22
CA GLY A 90 -4.84 7.03 -8.60
C GLY A 90 -4.44 7.19 -10.08
N SER A 91 -4.56 8.41 -10.59
CA SER A 91 -4.36 8.72 -12.02
C SER A 91 -3.28 9.77 -12.28
N GLY A 92 -2.48 10.11 -11.28
CA GLY A 92 -1.41 11.12 -11.39
C GLY A 92 -0.08 10.55 -11.86
N LYS A 93 0.72 11.35 -12.59
CA LYS A 93 2.03 10.93 -13.07
C LYS A 93 2.99 10.47 -11.96
N LEU A 94 2.90 11.10 -10.79
CA LEU A 94 3.70 10.73 -9.62
C LEU A 94 3.24 9.39 -9.01
N VAL A 95 1.95 9.07 -9.06
CA VAL A 95 1.41 7.77 -8.63
C VAL A 95 1.92 6.67 -9.56
N GLU A 96 1.86 6.89 -10.88
CA GLU A 96 2.45 5.97 -11.88
C GLU A 96 3.95 5.77 -11.64
N MET A 97 4.69 6.85 -11.42
CA MET A 97 6.12 6.78 -11.13
C MET A 97 6.41 6.01 -9.85
N GLY A 98 5.61 6.20 -8.79
CA GLY A 98 5.75 5.44 -7.55
C GLY A 98 5.49 3.95 -7.74
N ALA A 99 4.44 3.59 -8.48
CA ALA A 99 4.15 2.20 -8.85
C ALA A 99 5.32 1.56 -9.63
N GLN A 100 5.86 2.28 -10.61
CA GLN A 100 7.00 1.81 -11.39
C GLN A 100 8.29 1.70 -10.56
N ALA A 101 8.53 2.64 -9.66
CA ALA A 101 9.71 2.68 -8.80
C ALA A 101 9.71 1.51 -7.80
N THR A 102 8.59 1.24 -7.13
CA THR A 102 8.48 0.13 -6.16
C THR A 102 8.66 -1.26 -6.79
N ASN A 103 8.48 -1.37 -8.10
CA ASN A 103 8.77 -2.57 -8.90
C ASN A 103 10.25 -2.72 -9.28
N GLN A 104 11.10 -1.74 -8.98
CA GLN A 104 12.54 -1.88 -9.22
C GLN A 104 13.19 -2.69 -8.09
N PRO A 105 14.23 -3.51 -8.38
CA PRO A 105 14.91 -4.34 -7.39
C PRO A 105 15.41 -3.57 -6.16
N GLN A 106 15.92 -2.35 -6.34
CA GLN A 106 16.44 -1.50 -5.25
C GLN A 106 15.37 -1.02 -4.27
N TYR A 107 14.10 -1.06 -4.67
CA TYR A 107 12.94 -0.73 -3.84
C TYR A 107 12.15 -1.98 -3.45
N GLY A 108 12.68 -3.18 -3.74
CA GLY A 108 12.15 -4.43 -3.25
C GLY A 108 11.32 -5.25 -4.22
N ASN A 109 11.06 -4.75 -5.43
CA ASN A 109 10.30 -5.45 -6.48
C ASN A 109 8.95 -6.00 -5.96
N TYR A 110 8.11 -5.11 -5.44
CA TYR A 110 6.87 -5.50 -4.76
C TYR A 110 5.75 -6.02 -5.69
N GLY A 111 5.90 -5.93 -7.01
CA GLY A 111 4.83 -6.25 -7.95
C GLY A 111 3.62 -5.32 -7.79
N MET A 112 3.86 -4.05 -7.44
CA MET A 112 2.82 -3.04 -7.23
C MET A 112 1.95 -2.88 -8.47
N ARG A 113 0.64 -3.04 -8.29
CA ARG A 113 -0.37 -2.88 -9.33
C ARG A 113 -1.02 -1.51 -9.24
N LEU A 114 -1.20 -0.86 -10.38
CA LEU A 114 -1.87 0.43 -10.49
C LEU A 114 -3.34 0.23 -10.90
N PHE A 115 -4.24 0.84 -10.16
CA PHE A 115 -5.68 0.85 -10.42
C PHE A 115 -6.21 2.27 -10.58
N THR A 116 -7.29 2.42 -11.36
CA THR A 116 -7.94 3.71 -11.58
C THR A 116 -8.98 4.03 -10.51
N SER A 117 -9.52 3.01 -9.82
CA SER A 117 -10.48 3.18 -8.72
C SER A 117 -10.23 2.19 -7.59
N LEU A 118 -10.61 2.58 -6.36
CA LEU A 118 -10.51 1.73 -5.17
C LEU A 118 -11.39 0.48 -5.30
N GLU A 119 -12.59 0.64 -5.83
CA GLU A 119 -13.52 -0.45 -6.13
C GLU A 119 -12.87 -1.51 -7.01
N SER A 120 -12.27 -1.12 -8.16
CA SER A 120 -11.61 -2.06 -9.07
C SER A 120 -10.44 -2.82 -8.42
N ALA A 121 -9.69 -2.14 -7.53
CA ALA A 121 -8.60 -2.76 -6.80
C ALA A 121 -9.11 -3.82 -5.82
N ILE A 122 -10.16 -3.49 -5.06
CA ILE A 122 -10.79 -4.40 -4.09
C ILE A 122 -11.40 -5.61 -4.81
N GLU A 123 -12.19 -5.40 -5.87
CA GLU A 123 -12.82 -6.48 -6.62
C GLU A 123 -11.78 -7.46 -7.19
N THR A 124 -10.72 -6.93 -7.80
CA THR A 124 -9.63 -7.75 -8.35
C THR A 124 -8.95 -8.58 -7.25
N ILE A 125 -8.63 -7.95 -6.12
CA ILE A 125 -7.96 -8.64 -5.00
C ILE A 125 -8.90 -9.68 -4.36
N GLN A 126 -10.18 -9.38 -4.22
CA GLN A 126 -11.17 -10.32 -3.69
C GLN A 126 -11.33 -11.54 -4.60
N SER A 127 -11.38 -11.34 -5.92
CA SER A 127 -11.39 -12.46 -6.88
C SER A 127 -10.16 -13.36 -6.71
N GLU A 128 -8.97 -12.77 -6.58
CA GLU A 128 -7.72 -13.54 -6.36
C GLU A 128 -7.68 -14.30 -5.04
N LEU A 129 -8.35 -13.77 -4.01
CA LEU A 129 -8.49 -14.46 -2.73
C LEU A 129 -9.46 -15.64 -2.84
N SER A 130 -10.57 -15.48 -3.57
CA SER A 130 -11.51 -16.56 -3.83
C SER A 130 -10.90 -17.68 -4.66
N ASP A 131 -10.16 -17.34 -5.74
CA ASP A 131 -9.51 -18.32 -6.61
C ASP A 131 -8.42 -19.13 -5.90
N ALA A 132 -7.79 -18.55 -4.88
CA ALA A 132 -6.76 -19.24 -4.09
C ALA A 132 -7.33 -20.22 -3.05
N LEU A 133 -8.63 -20.14 -2.75
CA LEU A 133 -9.32 -21.00 -1.76
C LEU A 133 -10.11 -22.15 -2.40
N GLY A 134 -10.29 -22.14 -3.72
CA GLY A 134 -10.97 -23.19 -4.49
C GLY A 134 -10.00 -24.23 -5.06
#